data_AF-A0AA40FAM6-F1
#
_entry.id   AF-A0AA40FAM6-F1
#
_cell.length_a   1.000
_cell.length_b   1.000
_cell.length_c   1.000
_cell.angle_alpha   90.00
_cell.angle_beta   90.00
_cell.angle_gamma   90.00
#
_symmetry.space_group_name_H-M   'P 1'
#
loop_
_entity.id
_entity.type
_entity.pdbx_description
1 polymer ?
#
loop_
_entity_poly.entity_id
_entity_poly.type
_entity_poly.pdbx_seq_one_letter_code
_entity_poly.pdbx_strand_id
1 'polypeptide(L)'
;MHKHILSNIGPFHITIPQHIAFLQPGSSNWSHILPRLPADSSRHCLIRPYLGRRRVDSNALSGRRSMLKSISLRDYPLHIDQMEALDLPVHIYASAMADGLAFLLWVAEVDACDVEFVLARPRPLSGEDNVTYTSPDTFTFGPLEVHTLWILDFDCCKKLPMTSEGVKIAAERFWRNDPFYPNPNAKCEEDAALWDVFEHRFLKTSAEMMAS
;
A
#
# COMPACT_ATOMS: atom_id res chain seq x y z
N MET A 1 -0.84 43.22 -0.83
CA MET A 1 0.39 43.05 -1.63
C MET A 1 1.34 42.19 -0.80
N HIS A 2 1.23 40.87 -0.97
CA HIS A 2 1.98 39.83 -0.26
C HIS A 2 3.43 39.81 -0.73
N LYS A 3 4.40 39.92 0.19
CA LYS A 3 5.73 39.32 0.05
C LYS A 3 6.36 39.05 1.43
N HIS A 4 6.68 37.77 1.63
CA HIS A 4 7.78 37.20 2.40
C HIS A 4 7.99 37.59 3.86
N ILE A 5 7.58 36.71 4.78
CA ILE A 5 8.46 36.20 5.86
C ILE A 5 8.08 34.74 6.11
N LEU A 6 8.81 33.79 5.52
CA LEU A 6 9.06 32.44 6.06
C LEU A 6 10.38 31.96 5.45
N SER A 7 11.48 32.44 6.01
CA SER A 7 12.80 31.83 5.85
C SER A 7 13.08 30.97 7.07
N ASN A 8 13.59 29.75 6.82
CA ASN A 8 14.07 28.75 7.78
C ASN A 8 13.04 27.75 8.31
N ILE A 9 12.72 26.78 7.45
CA ILE A 9 12.52 25.38 7.86
C ILE A 9 13.62 24.59 7.13
N GLY A 10 14.38 23.76 7.86
CA GLY A 10 15.55 22.99 7.36
C GLY A 10 15.23 21.99 6.24
N PRO A 11 16.19 21.14 5.80
CA PRO A 11 16.13 20.42 4.53
C PRO A 11 15.23 19.19 4.64
N PHE A 12 13.93 19.39 4.83
CA PHE A 12 12.95 18.34 4.58
C PHE A 12 12.76 18.25 3.07
N HIS A 13 13.59 17.44 2.43
CA HIS A 13 13.36 17.00 1.06
C HIS A 13 12.11 16.11 1.07
N ILE A 14 10.93 16.70 0.88
CA ILE A 14 9.71 15.95 0.55
C ILE A 14 10.04 15.18 -0.73
N THR A 15 10.23 13.86 -0.59
CA THR A 15 10.54 13.03 -1.74
C THR A 15 9.29 12.27 -2.12
N ILE A 16 8.83 12.55 -3.33
CA ILE A 16 7.76 11.82 -3.99
C ILE A 16 8.33 10.44 -4.39
N PRO A 17 7.58 9.33 -4.23
CA PRO A 17 7.98 8.03 -4.78
C PRO A 17 8.42 8.20 -6.24
N GLN A 18 9.60 7.69 -6.58
CA GLN A 18 10.07 7.78 -7.96
C GLN A 18 9.18 6.88 -8.82
N HIS A 19 8.47 7.53 -9.73
CA HIS A 19 7.59 6.88 -10.70
C HIS A 19 8.40 6.29 -11.87
N ILE A 20 7.79 5.29 -12.53
CA ILE A 20 8.06 4.76 -13.89
C ILE A 20 9.03 3.59 -14.05
N ALA A 21 8.56 2.59 -14.82
CA ALA A 21 9.26 1.44 -15.43
C ALA A 21 9.54 0.24 -14.52
N PHE A 22 8.61 -0.09 -13.64
CA PHE A 22 8.70 -1.22 -12.71
C PHE A 22 8.48 -2.61 -13.34
N LEU A 23 8.21 -2.64 -14.64
CA LEU A 23 7.49 -3.72 -15.31
C LEU A 23 8.27 -4.12 -16.55
N GLN A 24 8.80 -5.34 -16.58
CA GLN A 24 9.54 -5.81 -17.74
C GLN A 24 8.61 -5.89 -18.97
N PRO A 25 8.94 -5.24 -20.11
CA PRO A 25 8.13 -5.21 -21.34
C PRO A 25 7.85 -6.55 -22.03
N GLY A 26 8.08 -7.70 -21.40
CA GLY A 26 8.01 -9.03 -22.03
C GLY A 26 7.30 -10.13 -21.24
N SER A 27 6.71 -9.87 -20.06
CA SER A 27 6.01 -10.93 -19.32
C SER A 27 4.72 -11.37 -20.04
N SER A 28 4.58 -12.65 -20.37
CA SER A 28 3.40 -13.21 -21.05
C SER A 28 2.10 -13.01 -20.28
N ASN A 29 2.19 -12.69 -18.99
CA ASN A 29 1.05 -12.57 -18.11
C ASN A 29 0.39 -11.18 -18.21
N TRP A 30 1.07 -10.18 -18.81
CA TRP A 30 0.62 -8.77 -18.89
C TRP A 30 -0.79 -8.58 -19.46
N SER A 31 -1.12 -9.22 -20.58
CA SER A 31 -2.42 -9.09 -21.25
C SER A 31 -3.58 -9.66 -20.44
N HIS A 32 -3.30 -10.60 -19.54
CA HIS A 32 -4.28 -11.22 -18.64
C HIS A 32 -4.49 -10.40 -17.35
N ILE A 33 -3.46 -9.69 -16.90
CA ILE A 33 -3.45 -8.93 -15.63
C ILE A 33 -3.97 -7.50 -15.84
N LEU A 34 -3.56 -6.86 -16.94
CA LEU A 34 -3.80 -5.46 -17.25
C LEU A 34 -4.30 -5.31 -18.69
N PRO A 35 -5.51 -5.80 -19.02
CA PRO A 35 -6.01 -5.83 -20.40
C PRO A 35 -6.23 -4.44 -21.03
N ARG A 36 -5.88 -3.34 -20.34
CA ARG A 36 -6.29 -1.97 -20.70
C ARG A 36 -5.29 -0.86 -20.39
N LEU A 37 -4.03 -1.13 -20.06
CA LEU A 37 -3.05 -0.04 -20.05
C LEU A 37 -2.69 0.30 -21.50
N PRO A 38 -2.96 1.52 -22.01
CA PRO A 38 -2.42 1.95 -23.29
C PRO A 38 -0.90 1.75 -23.29
N ALA A 39 -0.35 1.28 -24.41
CA ALA A 39 1.07 0.95 -24.57
C ALA A 39 2.03 2.10 -24.17
N ASP A 40 1.56 3.35 -24.24
CA ASP A 40 2.31 4.57 -23.86
C ASP A 40 2.04 5.10 -22.44
N SER A 41 1.21 4.40 -21.66
CA SER A 41 0.66 4.90 -20.40
C SER A 41 1.21 4.21 -19.15
N SER A 42 2.08 3.21 -19.34
CA SER A 42 2.84 2.47 -18.31
C SER A 42 3.85 3.34 -17.54
N ARG A 43 3.79 4.66 -17.75
CA ARG A 43 4.75 5.60 -17.23
C ARG A 43 4.46 5.96 -15.77
N HIS A 44 3.22 6.16 -15.30
CA HIS A 44 3.00 6.72 -13.95
C HIS A 44 2.02 5.95 -13.05
N CYS A 45 2.07 4.61 -13.00
CA CYS A 45 1.15 3.85 -12.13
C CYS A 45 1.71 3.61 -10.71
N LEU A 46 0.98 4.03 -9.68
CA LEU A 46 1.10 3.49 -8.32
C LEU A 46 0.22 2.26 -8.21
N ILE A 47 0.71 1.19 -7.59
CA ILE A 47 -0.08 -0.02 -7.35
C ILE A 47 -0.61 0.04 -5.92
N ARG A 48 -1.91 -0.11 -5.74
CA ARG A 48 -2.58 -0.14 -4.42
C ARG A 48 -2.92 -1.57 -4.04
N PRO A 49 -2.13 -2.23 -3.18
CA PRO A 49 -2.42 -3.57 -2.72
C PRO A 49 -3.58 -3.59 -1.71
N TYR A 50 -4.71 -4.16 -2.10
CA TYR A 50 -5.87 -4.36 -1.22
C TYR A 50 -5.93 -5.79 -0.72
N LEU A 51 -5.50 -6.01 0.54
CA LEU A 51 -5.51 -7.33 1.18
C LEU A 51 -6.84 -7.67 1.86
N GLY A 52 -7.70 -6.67 2.09
CA GLY A 52 -9.01 -6.86 2.75
C GLY A 52 -10.15 -7.18 1.80
N ARG A 53 -9.86 -7.32 0.50
CA ARG A 53 -10.88 -7.48 -0.53
C ARG A 53 -10.40 -8.35 -1.69
N ARG A 54 -11.15 -9.43 -1.94
CA ARG A 54 -11.17 -10.16 -3.22
C ARG A 54 -12.12 -9.46 -4.20
N ARG A 55 -11.82 -9.51 -5.50
CA ARG A 55 -12.80 -9.11 -6.51
C ARG A 55 -14.02 -10.03 -6.41
N VAL A 56 -15.22 -9.47 -6.38
CA VAL A 56 -16.44 -10.27 -6.52
C VAL A 56 -16.48 -10.80 -7.95
N ASP A 57 -16.61 -12.13 -8.12
CA ASP A 57 -16.79 -12.77 -9.42
C ASP A 57 -18.05 -12.26 -10.11
N SER A 58 -17.91 -11.15 -10.82
CA SER A 58 -18.93 -10.64 -11.75
C SER A 58 -19.12 -11.57 -12.95
N ASN A 59 -18.24 -12.57 -13.13
CA ASN A 59 -18.36 -13.61 -14.15
C ASN A 59 -19.49 -14.62 -13.89
N ALA A 60 -20.06 -14.69 -12.67
CA ALA A 60 -21.16 -15.61 -12.42
C ALA A 60 -22.55 -15.06 -12.82
N LEU A 61 -22.71 -13.74 -13.01
CA LEU A 61 -24.04 -13.13 -13.18
C LEU A 61 -24.16 -12.00 -14.22
N SER A 62 -23.10 -11.63 -14.94
CA SER A 62 -23.24 -10.58 -15.96
C SER A 62 -22.24 -10.69 -17.10
N GLY A 63 -22.71 -11.20 -18.24
CA GLY A 63 -22.12 -11.01 -19.56
C GLY A 63 -22.13 -9.54 -20.05
N ARG A 64 -22.07 -8.55 -19.15
CA ARG A 64 -21.83 -7.15 -19.49
C ARG A 64 -20.54 -6.71 -18.82
N ARG A 65 -19.48 -6.67 -19.63
CA ARG A 65 -18.30 -5.84 -19.42
C ARG A 65 -18.82 -4.44 -19.03
N SER A 66 -18.68 -4.07 -17.76
CA SER A 66 -18.92 -2.69 -17.34
C SER A 66 -17.84 -1.84 -18.01
N MET A 67 -18.19 -1.36 -19.19
CA MET A 67 -17.53 -0.26 -19.88
C MET A 67 -17.69 0.98 -19.02
N LEU A 68 -16.65 1.81 -19.02
CA LEU A 68 -16.62 3.17 -18.46
C LEU A 68 -16.41 3.29 -16.94
N LYS A 69 -15.17 3.11 -16.50
CA LYS A 69 -14.54 4.13 -15.66
C LYS A 69 -13.22 4.51 -16.31
N SER A 70 -13.08 5.82 -16.51
CA SER A 70 -11.90 6.48 -17.06
C SER A 70 -10.62 5.92 -16.46
N ILE A 71 -9.65 5.63 -17.33
CA ILE A 71 -8.29 5.28 -16.98
C ILE A 71 -7.66 6.53 -16.35
N SER A 72 -7.80 6.69 -15.03
CA SER A 72 -6.91 7.56 -14.28
C SER A 72 -5.56 6.85 -14.23
N LEU A 73 -4.59 7.38 -14.96
CA LEU A 73 -3.25 6.82 -15.13
C LEU A 73 -2.36 6.89 -13.88
N ARG A 74 -2.94 6.86 -12.67
CA ARG A 74 -2.21 7.19 -11.44
C ARG A 74 -2.32 6.14 -10.34
N ASP A 75 -3.41 5.37 -10.28
CA ASP A 75 -3.67 4.41 -9.20
C ASP A 75 -4.25 3.11 -9.76
N TYR A 76 -3.49 2.01 -9.64
CA TYR A 76 -3.92 0.68 -10.04
C TYR A 76 -4.30 -0.15 -8.81
N PRO A 77 -5.59 -0.43 -8.58
CA PRO A 77 -6.01 -1.28 -7.48
C PRO A 77 -5.67 -2.75 -7.79
N LEU A 78 -4.96 -3.39 -6.88
CA LEU A 78 -4.54 -4.79 -6.98
C LEU A 78 -5.09 -5.56 -5.79
N HIS A 79 -6.08 -6.42 -6.04
CA HIS A 79 -6.77 -7.19 -5.01
C HIS A 79 -6.02 -8.49 -4.68
N ILE A 80 -6.29 -9.06 -3.50
CA ILE A 80 -5.60 -10.27 -3.02
C ILE A 80 -5.66 -11.45 -4.00
N ASP A 81 -6.80 -11.70 -4.65
CA ASP A 81 -6.95 -12.76 -5.65
C ASP A 81 -6.02 -12.56 -6.86
N GLN A 82 -5.79 -11.30 -7.22
CA GLN A 82 -4.85 -10.96 -8.29
C GLN A 82 -3.42 -11.14 -7.81
N MET A 83 -3.09 -10.76 -6.57
CA MET A 83 -1.74 -10.94 -6.02
C MET A 83 -1.35 -12.40 -5.92
N GLU A 84 -2.27 -13.27 -5.48
CA GLU A 84 -2.07 -14.72 -5.44
C GLU A 84 -1.82 -15.30 -6.85
N ALA A 85 -2.63 -14.90 -7.84
CA ALA A 85 -2.44 -15.32 -9.23
C ALA A 85 -1.11 -14.84 -9.83
N LEU A 86 -0.50 -13.81 -9.26
CA LEU A 86 0.80 -13.25 -9.64
C LEU A 86 1.96 -13.81 -8.83
N ASP A 87 1.70 -14.73 -7.90
CA ASP A 87 2.70 -15.24 -6.96
C ASP A 87 3.39 -14.12 -6.17
N LEU A 88 2.61 -13.09 -5.78
CA LEU A 88 3.08 -12.00 -4.94
C LEU A 88 3.00 -12.36 -3.46
N PRO A 89 3.94 -11.87 -2.63
CA PRO A 89 4.12 -12.30 -1.25
C PRO A 89 3.14 -11.57 -0.32
N VAL A 90 1.84 -11.87 -0.45
CA VAL A 90 0.76 -11.18 0.29
C VAL A 90 0.98 -11.18 1.81
N HIS A 91 1.58 -12.23 2.37
CA HIS A 91 1.93 -12.33 3.79
C HIS A 91 3.03 -11.34 4.22
N ILE A 92 4.01 -11.08 3.35
CA ILE A 92 5.06 -10.08 3.59
C ILE A 92 4.45 -8.68 3.54
N TYR A 93 3.58 -8.41 2.57
CA TYR A 93 2.87 -7.13 2.50
C TYR A 93 1.98 -6.90 3.71
N ALA A 94 1.22 -7.92 4.15
CA ALA A 94 0.42 -7.85 5.37
C ALA A 94 1.29 -7.51 6.59
N SER A 95 2.43 -8.17 6.73
CA SER A 95 3.36 -7.91 7.85
C SER A 95 3.92 -6.47 7.82
N ALA A 96 4.31 -5.98 6.64
CA ALA A 96 4.82 -4.61 6.49
C ALA A 96 3.73 -3.55 6.74
N MET A 97 2.49 -3.80 6.29
CA MET A 97 1.35 -2.93 6.59
C MET A 97 1.01 -2.92 8.08
N ALA A 98 1.13 -4.07 8.76
CA ALA A 98 0.94 -4.17 10.22
C ALA A 98 1.97 -3.33 10.97
N ASP A 99 3.24 -3.38 10.56
CA ASP A 99 4.30 -2.54 11.13
C ASP A 99 4.03 -1.05 10.90
N GLY A 100 3.64 -0.69 9.68
CA GLY A 100 3.28 0.68 9.32
C GLY A 100 2.11 1.20 10.16
N LEU A 101 1.04 0.42 10.31
CA LEU A 101 -0.10 0.82 11.13
C LEU A 101 0.27 0.95 12.61
N ALA A 102 1.04 0.00 13.17
CA ALA A 102 1.50 0.08 14.55
C ALA A 102 2.34 1.35 14.80
N PHE A 103 3.24 1.69 13.87
CA PHE A 103 4.03 2.92 13.94
C PHE A 103 3.14 4.16 13.92
N LEU A 104 2.16 4.23 13.01
CA LEU A 104 1.26 5.38 12.90
C LEU A 104 0.46 5.60 14.19
N LEU A 105 -0.08 4.53 14.76
CA LEU A 105 -0.93 4.61 15.95
C LEU A 105 -0.12 4.95 17.22
N TRP A 106 1.02 4.30 17.43
CA TRP A 106 1.69 4.31 18.74
C TRP A 106 2.92 5.21 18.81
N VAL A 107 3.61 5.43 17.68
CA VAL A 107 4.81 6.26 17.64
C VAL A 107 4.50 7.64 17.09
N ALA A 108 3.80 7.70 15.95
CA ALA A 108 3.39 8.97 15.36
C ALA A 108 2.15 9.57 16.07
N GLU A 109 1.46 8.79 16.90
CA GLU A 109 0.23 9.17 17.61
C GLU A 109 -0.82 9.79 16.66
N VAL A 110 -1.02 9.19 15.48
CA VAL A 110 -2.05 9.62 14.51
C VAL A 110 -3.07 8.51 14.27
N ASP A 111 -4.30 8.90 13.93
CA ASP A 111 -5.43 7.97 13.74
C ASP A 111 -5.38 7.19 12.41
N ALA A 112 -4.35 7.42 11.58
CA ALA A 112 -4.17 6.82 10.27
C ALA A 112 -5.39 7.00 9.35
N CYS A 113 -6.17 8.08 9.52
CA CYS A 113 -7.33 8.35 8.67
C CYS A 113 -6.89 8.59 7.22
N ASP A 114 -7.47 7.81 6.30
CA ASP A 114 -7.27 7.89 4.85
C ASP A 114 -5.83 7.68 4.36
N VAL A 115 -4.95 7.10 5.18
CA VAL A 115 -3.59 6.76 4.72
C VAL A 115 -3.64 5.70 3.63
N GLU A 116 -2.79 5.87 2.63
CA GLU A 116 -2.75 5.01 1.46
C GLU A 116 -1.47 4.18 1.43
N PHE A 117 -1.60 2.87 1.20
CA PHE A 117 -0.46 1.99 0.94
C PHE A 117 -0.27 1.79 -0.55
N VAL A 118 0.96 1.97 -1.03
CA VAL A 118 1.29 1.74 -2.45
C VAL A 118 2.59 0.95 -2.63
N LEU A 119 2.60 0.05 -3.61
CA LEU A 119 3.82 -0.60 -4.10
C LEU A 119 4.44 0.28 -5.17
N ALA A 120 5.71 0.65 -4.97
CA ALA A 120 6.49 1.43 -5.91
C ALA A 120 7.98 1.11 -5.79
N ARG A 121 8.80 1.65 -6.69
CA ARG A 121 10.26 1.46 -6.61
C ARG A 121 10.83 2.02 -5.31
N PRO A 122 11.82 1.34 -4.72
CA PRO A 122 12.53 1.87 -3.57
C PRO A 122 13.42 3.03 -3.98
N ARG A 123 13.78 3.85 -2.99
CA ARG A 123 14.70 4.96 -3.18
C ARG A 123 16.11 4.43 -3.49
N PRO A 124 16.81 4.94 -4.51
CA PRO A 124 18.21 4.61 -4.72
C PRO A 124 19.05 5.08 -3.51
N LEU A 125 19.93 4.21 -3.00
CA LEU A 125 20.76 4.50 -1.83
C LEU A 125 21.86 5.54 -2.11
N SER A 126 22.25 5.71 -3.37
CA SER A 126 23.20 6.71 -3.84
C SER A 126 22.69 7.35 -5.14
N GLY A 127 22.95 8.64 -5.34
CA GLY A 127 22.61 9.38 -6.56
C GLY A 127 23.51 9.09 -7.76
N GLU A 128 24.23 7.97 -7.76
CA GLU A 128 25.13 7.54 -8.84
C GLU A 128 24.57 6.30 -9.56
N ASP A 129 24.89 6.20 -10.85
CA ASP A 129 24.33 5.29 -11.85
C ASP A 129 24.43 3.77 -11.54
N ASN A 130 25.07 3.38 -10.42
CA ASN A 130 25.11 2.00 -9.92
C ASN A 130 24.10 1.81 -8.80
N VAL A 131 22.82 1.73 -9.17
CA VAL A 131 21.72 1.67 -8.21
C VAL A 131 21.72 0.35 -7.45
N THR A 132 22.21 0.40 -6.21
CA THR A 132 22.01 -0.68 -5.24
C THR A 132 20.71 -0.39 -4.48
N TYR A 133 19.70 -1.22 -4.72
CA TYR A 133 18.39 -1.11 -4.07
C TYR A 133 18.30 -1.95 -2.78
N THR A 134 19.41 -2.44 -2.24
CA THR A 134 19.43 -3.41 -1.12
C THR A 134 19.18 -2.76 0.23
N SER A 135 18.07 -2.04 0.39
CA SER A 135 17.51 -1.73 1.70
C SER A 135 16.80 -3.00 2.24
N PRO A 136 16.81 -3.26 3.56
CA PRO A 136 16.08 -4.38 4.17
C PRO A 136 14.59 -4.44 3.76
N ASP A 137 14.01 -3.29 3.40
CA ASP A 137 12.58 -3.12 3.11
C ASP A 137 12.24 -3.30 1.62
N THR A 138 13.14 -3.91 0.83
CA THR A 138 12.92 -4.12 -0.61
C THR A 138 12.50 -5.54 -0.95
N PHE A 139 11.56 -5.64 -1.87
CA PHE A 139 10.89 -6.85 -2.31
C PHE A 139 11.33 -7.23 -3.72
N THR A 140 11.62 -8.51 -3.92
CA THR A 140 11.97 -9.11 -5.22
C THR A 140 11.13 -10.35 -5.45
N PHE A 141 9.87 -10.16 -5.83
CA PHE A 141 8.89 -11.26 -5.93
C PHE A 141 7.95 -11.09 -7.12
N GLY A 142 7.53 -12.23 -7.68
CA GLY A 142 6.57 -12.29 -8.78
C GLY A 142 7.02 -11.52 -10.03
N PRO A 143 6.07 -11.06 -10.86
CA PRO A 143 6.36 -10.31 -12.09
C PRO A 143 6.71 -8.83 -11.85
N LEU A 144 6.74 -8.43 -10.58
CA LEU A 144 7.09 -7.10 -10.12
C LEU A 144 8.62 -7.04 -9.95
N GLU A 145 9.29 -6.00 -10.47
CA GLU A 145 10.73 -5.79 -10.25
C GLU A 145 11.07 -5.49 -8.76
N VAL A 146 12.25 -4.94 -8.47
CA VAL A 146 12.59 -4.51 -7.10
C VAL A 146 11.66 -3.36 -6.62
N HIS A 147 10.80 -3.62 -5.64
CA HIS A 147 9.83 -2.65 -5.10
C HIS A 147 9.90 -2.54 -3.58
N THR A 148 9.17 -1.58 -3.01
CA THR A 148 8.91 -1.44 -1.58
C THR A 148 7.49 -0.94 -1.36
N LEU A 149 7.03 -0.98 -0.11
CA LEU A 149 5.75 -0.46 0.33
C LEU A 149 5.94 0.98 0.82
N TRP A 150 5.15 1.90 0.28
CA TRP A 150 5.12 3.30 0.71
C TRP A 150 3.79 3.59 1.39
N ILE A 151 3.81 4.49 2.36
CA ILE A 151 2.62 5.07 2.98
C ILE A 151 2.52 6.52 2.51
N LEU A 152 1.37 6.88 1.96
CA LEU A 152 1.06 8.20 1.42
C LEU A 152 -0.23 8.75 2.04
N ASP A 153 -0.55 9.98 1.64
CA ASP A 153 -1.78 10.70 1.95
C ASP A 153 -2.10 10.83 3.45
N PHE A 154 -1.35 11.70 4.13
CA PHE A 154 -1.51 11.97 5.56
C PHE A 154 -2.40 13.20 5.84
N ASP A 155 -3.05 13.77 4.82
CA ASP A 155 -3.76 15.06 4.94
C ASP A 155 -5.01 14.98 5.84
N CYS A 156 -5.60 13.79 5.95
CA CYS A 156 -6.76 13.49 6.79
C CYS A 156 -6.40 12.98 8.19
N CYS A 157 -5.13 12.66 8.45
CA CYS A 157 -4.67 12.16 9.73
C CYS A 157 -4.86 13.19 10.85
N LYS A 158 -5.34 12.71 12.00
CA LYS A 158 -5.52 13.51 13.22
C LYS A 158 -4.73 12.91 14.36
N LYS A 159 -4.38 13.74 15.34
CA LYS A 159 -3.78 13.25 16.58
C LYS A 159 -4.70 12.23 17.23
N LEU A 160 -4.15 11.06 17.53
CA LEU A 160 -4.80 9.97 18.24
C LEU A 160 -4.62 10.18 19.75
N PRO A 161 -5.70 10.21 20.55
CA PRO A 161 -5.57 10.19 22.00
C PRO A 161 -4.96 8.85 22.46
N MET A 162 -3.93 8.87 23.30
CA MET A 162 -3.36 7.64 23.90
C MET A 162 -4.22 7.14 25.07
N THR A 163 -5.49 6.84 24.78
CA THR A 163 -6.51 6.41 25.74
C THR A 163 -7.37 5.30 25.14
N SER A 164 -8.24 4.68 25.94
CA SER A 164 -9.21 3.70 25.46
C SER A 164 -10.16 4.24 24.39
N GLU A 165 -10.44 5.54 24.39
CA GLU A 165 -11.23 6.18 23.33
C GLU A 165 -10.44 6.30 22.03
N GLY A 166 -9.13 6.58 22.11
CA GLY A 166 -8.27 6.55 20.94
C GLY A 166 -8.21 5.17 20.28
N VAL A 167 -8.18 4.10 21.07
CA VAL A 167 -8.26 2.73 20.52
C VAL A 167 -9.54 2.52 19.71
N LYS A 168 -10.69 3.06 20.16
CA LYS A 168 -11.94 2.99 19.40
C LYS A 168 -11.87 3.79 18.10
N ILE A 169 -11.27 4.99 18.14
CA ILE A 169 -11.05 5.80 16.94
C ILE A 169 -10.18 5.03 15.94
N ALA A 170 -9.07 4.43 16.39
CA ALA A 170 -8.19 3.63 15.54
C ALA A 170 -8.94 2.46 14.90
N ALA A 171 -9.75 1.73 15.68
CA ALA A 171 -10.58 0.66 15.15
C ALA A 171 -11.63 1.17 14.14
N GLU A 172 -12.26 2.32 14.39
CA GLU A 172 -13.19 2.94 13.44
C GLU A 172 -12.49 3.30 12.13
N ARG A 173 -11.27 3.86 12.19
CA ARG A 173 -10.47 4.23 11.01
C ARG A 173 -10.04 3.01 10.21
N PHE A 174 -9.61 1.94 10.88
CA PHE A 174 -9.31 0.66 10.25
C PHE A 174 -10.46 0.17 9.35
N TRP A 175 -11.70 0.25 9.83
CA TRP A 175 -12.89 -0.18 9.06
C TRP A 175 -13.35 0.82 7.99
N ARG A 176 -13.11 2.12 8.20
CA ARG A 176 -13.56 3.18 7.29
C ARG A 176 -12.62 3.41 6.11
N ASN A 177 -11.32 3.19 6.31
CA ASN A 177 -10.34 3.34 5.25
C ASN A 177 -10.58 2.31 4.13
N ASP A 178 -9.95 2.55 2.99
CA ASP A 178 -9.85 1.56 1.94
C ASP A 178 -9.29 0.22 2.48
N PRO A 179 -9.67 -0.93 1.89
CA PRO A 179 -9.40 -2.27 2.42
C PRO A 179 -7.94 -2.71 2.17
N PHE A 180 -6.97 -1.88 2.55
CA PHE A 180 -5.55 -2.18 2.45
C PHE A 180 -5.17 -3.38 3.31
N TYR A 181 -5.64 -3.42 4.55
CA TYR A 181 -5.36 -4.49 5.51
C TYR A 181 -6.23 -5.72 5.28
N PRO A 182 -5.75 -6.94 5.63
CA PRO A 182 -6.57 -8.15 5.61
C PRO A 182 -7.86 -7.98 6.42
N ASN A 183 -8.92 -8.67 6.00
CA ASN A 183 -10.24 -8.52 6.61
C ASN A 183 -10.40 -9.44 7.83
N PRO A 184 -10.64 -8.90 9.05
CA PRO A 184 -10.89 -9.72 10.24
C PRO A 184 -12.09 -10.66 10.12
N ASN A 185 -13.06 -10.31 9.27
CA ASN A 185 -14.27 -11.09 8.99
C ASN A 185 -14.14 -11.87 7.67
N ALA A 186 -12.94 -12.33 7.35
CA ALA A 186 -12.65 -13.18 6.20
C ALA A 186 -13.64 -14.36 6.11
N LYS A 187 -14.04 -14.69 4.88
CA LYS A 187 -15.03 -15.75 4.61
C LYS A 187 -14.42 -17.06 4.14
N CYS A 188 -13.15 -17.04 3.71
CA CYS A 188 -12.40 -18.22 3.32
C CYS A 188 -11.18 -18.39 4.22
N GLU A 189 -10.65 -19.61 4.27
CA GLU A 189 -9.56 -19.99 5.18
C GLU A 189 -8.26 -19.25 4.83
N GLU A 190 -8.02 -18.98 3.54
CA GLU A 190 -6.81 -18.28 3.07
C GLU A 190 -6.79 -16.82 3.55
N ASP A 191 -7.93 -16.13 3.45
CA ASP A 191 -8.04 -14.73 3.91
C ASP A 191 -7.99 -14.65 5.43
N ALA A 192 -8.54 -15.65 6.13
CA ALA A 192 -8.48 -15.73 7.59
C ALA A 192 -7.03 -15.96 8.06
N ALA A 193 -6.30 -16.86 7.39
CA ALA A 193 -4.88 -17.08 7.68
C ALA A 193 -4.04 -15.81 7.41
N LEU A 194 -4.38 -15.02 6.39
CA LEU A 194 -3.71 -13.75 6.15
C LEU A 194 -4.03 -12.71 7.23
N TRP A 195 -5.27 -12.68 7.73
CA TRP A 195 -5.62 -11.87 8.90
C TRP A 195 -4.79 -12.27 10.12
N ASP A 196 -4.63 -13.57 10.40
CA ASP A 196 -3.83 -14.05 11.53
C ASP A 196 -2.38 -13.56 11.45
N VAL A 197 -1.79 -13.56 10.24
CA VAL A 197 -0.44 -13.01 10.00
C VAL A 197 -0.39 -11.52 10.35
N PHE A 198 -1.35 -10.74 9.84
CA PHE A 198 -1.44 -9.31 10.11
C PHE A 198 -1.63 -9.02 11.59
N GLU A 199 -2.61 -9.66 12.22
CA GLU A 199 -2.95 -9.48 13.64
C GLU A 199 -1.76 -9.83 14.54
N HIS A 200 -1.13 -10.98 14.32
CA HIS A 200 0.04 -11.40 15.09
C HIS A 200 1.18 -10.38 14.97
N ARG A 201 1.49 -9.92 13.75
CA ARG A 201 2.54 -8.93 13.52
C ARG A 201 2.19 -7.58 14.15
N PHE A 202 0.96 -7.10 13.96
CA PHE A 202 0.49 -5.83 14.50
C PHE A 202 0.58 -5.80 16.02
N LEU A 203 0.07 -6.84 16.70
CA LEU A 203 0.08 -6.92 18.16
C LEU A 203 1.52 -6.99 18.71
N LYS A 204 2.39 -7.80 18.08
CA LYS A 204 3.79 -7.89 18.46
C LYS A 204 4.50 -6.54 18.33
N THR A 205 4.41 -5.91 17.16
CA THR A 205 5.07 -4.63 16.89
C THR A 205 4.51 -3.51 17.78
N SER A 206 3.20 -3.52 18.04
CA SER A 206 2.56 -2.59 18.97
C SER A 206 3.12 -2.72 20.39
N ALA A 207 3.25 -3.95 20.90
CA ALA A 207 3.80 -4.19 22.23
C ALA A 207 5.25 -3.71 22.35
N GLU A 208 6.07 -3.92 21.31
CA GLU A 208 7.46 -3.46 21.26
C GLU A 208 7.54 -1.91 21.26
N MET A 209 6.70 -1.23 20.46
CA MET A 209 6.69 0.24 20.35
C MET A 209 6.12 0.96 21.56
N MET A 210 5.19 0.36 22.30
CA MET A 210 4.65 0.96 23.52
C MET A 210 5.56 0.72 24.75
N ALA A 211 6.50 -0.22 24.66
CA ALA A 211 7.46 -0.51 25.72
C ALA A 211 8.72 0.36 25.65
N SER A 212 8.96 1.05 24.53
CA SER A 212 10.09 1.96 24.28
C SER A 212 9.79 3.38 24.73
#